data_AF-A0A954XUY3-F1
#
_entry.id   AF-A0A954XUY3-F1
#
_cell.length_a   1.000
_cell.length_b   1.000
_cell.length_c   1.000
_cell.angle_alpha   90.00
_cell.angle_beta   90.00
_cell.angle_gamma   90.00
#
_symmetry.space_group_name_H-M   'P 1'
#
loop_
_entity.id
_entity.type
_entity.pdbx_description
1 polymer ?
#
loop_
_entity_poly.entity_id
_entity_poly.type
_entity_poly.pdbx_seq_one_letter_code
_entity_poly.pdbx_strand_id
1 'polypeptide(L)'
;MSKPKRLLSLPEQDLSQASENGQPETGHGFLICASSMGILAVMSDGAALPLDANDKYYDLSDLLAGEPIPVSRKVEQVSKLASLSSRAAALSTLHSLKTTGTAGYAGVVGAVPLVFSQKLPAKTVFCRYLAANTDFRYSAGELAANTYLSPVVEAPHMPTGFSVVGRLSLPIPLPPRHIFFYELGKGVTIRVGTVSPAFGQAGGGVEILLDKKVAAIQSGPNLLPPW
;
A
#
# COMPACT_ATOMS: atom_id res chain seq x y z
N MET A 1 28.66 -16.77 -12.23
CA MET A 1 27.72 -15.63 -12.38
C MET A 1 26.33 -16.09 -12.02
N SER A 2 25.67 -15.41 -11.09
CA SER A 2 24.25 -15.63 -10.80
C SER A 2 23.40 -15.32 -12.05
N LYS A 3 22.31 -16.07 -12.28
CA LYS A 3 21.40 -15.77 -13.40
C LYS A 3 20.70 -14.42 -13.12
N PRO A 4 20.44 -13.59 -14.13
CA PRO A 4 19.72 -12.35 -13.92
C PRO A 4 18.31 -12.66 -13.40
N LYS A 5 17.98 -12.08 -12.25
CA LYS A 5 16.63 -12.14 -11.65
C LYS A 5 15.62 -11.42 -12.53
N ARG A 6 14.35 -11.85 -12.47
CA ARG A 6 13.25 -11.31 -13.29
C ARG A 6 12.29 -10.46 -12.44
N LEU A 7 11.58 -9.54 -13.09
CA LEU A 7 10.54 -8.74 -12.42
C LEU A 7 9.20 -9.48 -12.45
N LEU A 8 8.42 -9.28 -11.38
CA LEU A 8 7.02 -9.68 -11.33
C LEU A 8 6.12 -8.46 -11.55
N SER A 9 4.99 -8.69 -12.21
CA SER A 9 3.91 -7.70 -12.24
C SER A 9 2.56 -8.36 -12.07
N LEU A 10 1.61 -7.60 -11.54
CA LEU A 10 0.19 -7.89 -11.58
C LEU A 10 -0.46 -6.99 -12.66
N PRO A 11 -1.21 -7.55 -13.62
CA PRO A 11 -1.96 -6.75 -14.57
C PRO A 11 -2.91 -5.76 -13.89
N GLU A 12 -3.07 -4.57 -14.47
CA GLU A 12 -3.96 -3.51 -13.93
C GLU A 12 -5.42 -3.99 -13.76
N GLN A 13 -5.88 -4.87 -14.65
CA GLN A 13 -7.20 -5.49 -14.56
C GLN A 13 -7.34 -6.35 -13.31
N ASP A 14 -6.33 -7.17 -12.99
CA ASP A 14 -6.32 -8.02 -11.80
C ASP A 14 -6.19 -7.18 -10.53
N LEU A 15 -5.47 -6.06 -10.59
CA LEU A 15 -5.35 -5.11 -9.48
C LEU A 15 -6.70 -4.42 -9.19
N SER A 16 -7.40 -3.99 -10.23
CA SER A 16 -8.74 -3.41 -10.14
C SER A 16 -9.76 -4.45 -9.65
N GLN A 17 -9.69 -5.67 -10.15
CA GLN A 17 -10.56 -6.77 -9.72
C GLN A 17 -10.32 -7.16 -8.25
N ALA A 18 -9.06 -7.19 -7.79
CA ALA A 18 -8.74 -7.38 -6.39
C ALA A 18 -9.44 -6.33 -5.52
N SER A 19 -9.45 -5.07 -5.99
CA SER A 19 -10.13 -3.98 -5.30
C SER A 19 -11.65 -4.16 -5.24
N GLU A 20 -12.28 -4.51 -6.36
CA GLU A 20 -13.72 -4.76 -6.43
C GLU A 20 -14.17 -5.94 -5.57
N ASN A 21 -13.34 -6.98 -5.47
CA ASN A 21 -13.56 -8.14 -4.61
C ASN A 21 -13.35 -7.83 -3.11
N GLY A 22 -13.07 -6.58 -2.76
CA GLY A 22 -12.92 -6.13 -1.38
C GLY A 22 -11.60 -6.55 -0.74
N GLN A 23 -10.58 -6.93 -1.52
CA GLN A 23 -9.26 -7.22 -0.98
C GLN A 23 -8.77 -6.01 -0.17
N PRO A 24 -8.39 -6.18 1.10
CA PRO A 24 -7.91 -5.08 1.91
C PRO A 24 -6.51 -4.68 1.47
N GLU A 25 -6.27 -3.37 1.49
CA GLU A 25 -4.93 -2.84 1.24
C GLU A 25 -4.14 -2.82 2.55
N THR A 26 -2.83 -2.73 2.38
CA THR A 26 -1.85 -2.66 3.47
C THR A 26 -1.27 -1.25 3.59
N GLY A 27 -2.09 -0.26 3.22
CA GLY A 27 -1.77 1.17 3.21
C GLY A 27 -1.56 1.72 1.80
N HIS A 28 -2.19 2.86 1.49
CA HIS A 28 -1.87 3.79 0.40
C HIS A 28 -1.33 3.14 -0.89
N GLY A 29 -2.14 2.26 -1.50
CA GLY A 29 -1.83 1.66 -2.79
C GLY A 29 -0.97 0.41 -2.77
N PHE A 30 -0.68 -0.15 -1.59
CA PHE A 30 -0.01 -1.44 -1.46
C PHE A 30 -0.99 -2.55 -1.12
N LEU A 31 -0.80 -3.71 -1.72
CA LEU A 31 -1.46 -4.95 -1.33
C LEU A 31 -0.40 -5.97 -0.92
N ILE A 32 -0.54 -6.56 0.26
CA ILE A 32 0.17 -7.81 0.58
C ILE A 32 -0.80 -8.95 0.29
N CYS A 33 -0.35 -9.89 -0.54
CA CYS A 33 -1.15 -11.02 -0.98
C CYS A 33 -0.31 -12.29 -1.05
N ALA A 34 -0.99 -13.43 -0.91
CA ALA A 34 -0.39 -14.72 -1.20
C ALA A 34 -0.57 -15.07 -2.69
N SER A 35 0.39 -15.78 -3.25
CA SER A 35 0.35 -16.27 -4.63
C SER A 35 1.02 -17.64 -4.72
N SER A 36 0.98 -18.26 -5.90
CA SER A 36 1.77 -19.47 -6.19
C SER A 36 3.29 -19.25 -6.11
N MET A 37 3.74 -17.98 -6.12
CA MET A 37 5.14 -17.58 -6.06
C MET A 37 5.59 -17.15 -4.65
N GLY A 38 4.72 -17.30 -3.64
CA GLY A 38 4.96 -16.85 -2.28
C GLY A 38 4.13 -15.63 -1.90
N ILE A 39 4.54 -14.96 -0.81
CA ILE A 39 3.92 -13.72 -0.35
C ILE A 39 4.52 -12.56 -1.12
N LEU A 40 3.66 -11.75 -1.74
CA LEU A 40 4.06 -10.62 -2.57
C LEU A 40 3.57 -9.32 -1.94
N ALA A 41 4.35 -8.26 -2.08
CA ALA A 41 3.84 -6.90 -2.03
C ALA A 41 3.62 -6.40 -3.46
N VAL A 42 2.39 -5.98 -3.75
CA VAL A 42 1.97 -5.42 -5.03
C VAL A 42 1.72 -3.93 -4.86
N MET A 43 2.30 -3.14 -5.76
CA MET A 43 2.21 -1.69 -5.79
C MET A 43 1.08 -1.22 -6.71
N SER A 44 0.69 0.05 -6.55
CA SER A 44 -0.39 0.66 -7.35
C SER A 44 -0.14 0.70 -8.86
N ASP A 45 1.13 0.60 -9.28
CA ASP A 45 1.54 0.56 -10.68
C ASP A 45 1.62 -0.88 -11.24
N GLY A 46 1.18 -1.86 -10.46
CA GLY A 46 1.22 -3.28 -10.81
C GLY A 46 2.57 -3.94 -10.58
N ALA A 47 3.63 -3.23 -10.16
CA ALA A 47 4.88 -3.88 -9.78
C ALA A 47 4.64 -4.82 -8.59
N ALA A 48 5.20 -6.03 -8.64
CA ALA A 48 5.08 -7.02 -7.59
C ALA A 48 6.47 -7.47 -7.11
N LEU A 49 6.61 -7.64 -5.80
CA LEU A 49 7.87 -7.97 -5.16
C LEU A 49 7.66 -9.15 -4.19
N PRO A 50 8.36 -10.28 -4.38
CA PRO A 50 8.45 -11.31 -3.35
C PRO A 50 9.01 -10.74 -2.05
N LEU A 51 8.35 -11.07 -0.95
CA LEU A 51 8.75 -10.64 0.39
C LEU A 51 9.69 -11.65 1.07
N ASP A 52 9.82 -12.84 0.50
CA ASP A 52 10.82 -13.84 0.81
C ASP A 52 12.00 -13.80 -0.18
N ALA A 53 13.17 -14.24 0.29
CA ALA A 53 14.36 -14.32 -0.55
C ALA A 53 14.11 -15.28 -1.71
N ASN A 54 14.40 -14.83 -2.93
CA ASN A 54 14.05 -15.54 -4.14
C ASN A 54 15.19 -15.48 -5.17
N ASP A 55 15.75 -16.63 -5.53
CA ASP A 55 16.87 -16.69 -6.49
C ASP A 55 16.42 -16.42 -7.95
N LYS A 56 15.12 -16.44 -8.23
CA LYS A 56 14.54 -16.37 -9.57
C LYS A 56 13.99 -14.99 -9.92
N TYR A 57 13.49 -14.26 -8.93
CA TYR A 57 12.83 -12.96 -9.10
C TYR A 57 13.51 -11.91 -8.24
N TYR A 58 13.50 -10.67 -8.71
CA TYR A 58 13.94 -9.53 -7.92
C TYR A 58 13.03 -9.41 -6.71
N ASP A 59 13.61 -9.45 -5.52
CA ASP A 59 12.88 -9.56 -4.26
C ASP A 59 13.17 -8.39 -3.32
N LEU A 60 12.49 -8.37 -2.17
CA LEU A 60 12.67 -7.32 -1.17
C LEU A 60 14.12 -7.21 -0.68
N SER A 61 14.84 -8.33 -0.56
CA SER A 61 16.22 -8.30 -0.07
C SER A 61 17.14 -7.62 -1.08
N ASP A 62 16.95 -7.87 -2.38
CA ASP A 62 17.69 -7.17 -3.44
C ASP A 62 17.42 -5.66 -3.37
N LEU A 63 16.14 -5.28 -3.25
CA LEU A 63 15.74 -3.87 -3.14
C LEU A 63 16.40 -3.19 -1.93
N LEU A 64 16.37 -3.82 -0.77
CA LEU A 64 16.94 -3.28 0.46
C LEU A 64 18.48 -3.25 0.43
N ALA A 65 19.11 -4.16 -0.30
CA ALA A 65 20.55 -4.16 -0.54
C ALA A 65 20.98 -3.06 -1.54
N GLY A 66 20.02 -2.38 -2.19
CA GLY A 66 20.30 -1.39 -3.21
C GLY A 66 20.78 -2.01 -4.52
N GLU A 67 20.46 -3.28 -4.75
CA GLU A 67 20.75 -3.94 -6.03
C GLU A 67 20.01 -3.22 -7.16
N PRO A 68 20.60 -3.12 -8.35
CA PRO A 68 19.94 -2.46 -9.46
C PRO A 68 18.70 -3.25 -9.90
N ILE A 69 17.59 -2.56 -10.11
CA ILE A 69 16.36 -3.15 -10.66
C ILE A 69 16.70 -3.82 -12.00
N PRO A 70 16.40 -5.11 -12.19
CA PRO A 70 16.74 -5.81 -13.41
C PRO A 70 16.11 -5.15 -14.62
N VAL A 71 16.93 -4.79 -15.60
CA VAL A 71 16.50 -4.26 -16.91
C VAL A 71 15.91 -5.37 -17.80
N SER A 72 15.51 -6.50 -17.21
CA SER A 72 15.02 -7.69 -17.92
C SER A 72 13.80 -7.35 -18.79
N ARG A 73 13.87 -7.68 -20.08
CA ARG A 73 12.72 -7.59 -21.01
C ARG A 73 11.58 -8.57 -20.68
N LYS A 74 11.80 -9.54 -19.79
CA LYS A 74 10.80 -10.55 -19.41
C LYS A 74 10.29 -10.27 -18.00
N VAL A 75 9.18 -9.53 -17.94
CA VAL A 75 8.33 -9.43 -16.75
C VAL A 75 7.43 -10.66 -16.72
N GLU A 76 7.38 -11.36 -15.59
CA GLU A 76 6.50 -12.50 -15.41
C GLU A 76 5.22 -12.04 -14.69
N GLN A 77 4.06 -12.40 -15.25
CA GLN A 77 2.78 -12.02 -14.67
C GLN A 77 2.44 -12.94 -13.51
N VAL A 78 2.07 -12.33 -12.38
CA VAL A 78 1.49 -13.04 -11.25
C VAL A 78 0.06 -13.37 -11.62
N SER A 79 -0.33 -14.63 -11.47
CA SER A 79 -1.71 -15.07 -11.62
C SER A 79 -2.25 -15.58 -10.29
N LYS A 80 -3.55 -15.37 -10.06
CA LYS A 80 -4.29 -15.84 -8.87
C LYS A 80 -3.68 -15.35 -7.55
N LEU A 81 -4.13 -14.17 -7.14
CA LEU A 81 -3.88 -13.66 -5.79
C LEU A 81 -4.86 -14.25 -4.79
N ALA A 82 -4.36 -14.70 -3.65
CA ALA A 82 -5.15 -14.99 -2.47
C ALA A 82 -5.08 -13.78 -1.52
N SER A 83 -6.25 -13.20 -1.25
CA SER A 83 -6.40 -12.06 -0.37
C SER A 83 -6.09 -12.45 1.08
N LEU A 84 -5.34 -11.58 1.77
CA LEU A 84 -5.28 -11.60 3.24
C LEU A 84 -6.49 -10.82 3.77
N SER A 85 -7.02 -11.19 4.93
CA SER A 85 -8.31 -10.67 5.41
C SER A 85 -8.25 -9.25 5.98
N SER A 86 -7.05 -8.73 6.27
CA SER A 86 -6.83 -7.37 6.77
C SER A 86 -5.35 -7.00 6.75
N ARG A 87 -5.03 -5.71 6.98
CA ARG A 87 -3.66 -5.25 7.25
C ARG A 87 -3.03 -5.99 8.45
N ALA A 88 -3.81 -6.29 9.48
CA ALA A 88 -3.33 -7.07 10.63
C ALA A 88 -2.98 -8.51 10.26
N ALA A 89 -3.80 -9.16 9.41
CA ALA A 89 -3.50 -10.49 8.88
C ALA A 89 -2.24 -10.48 8.01
N ALA A 90 -2.03 -9.42 7.21
CA ALA A 90 -0.79 -9.23 6.46
C ALA A 90 0.43 -9.14 7.38
N LEU A 91 0.38 -8.30 8.43
CA LEU A 91 1.47 -8.20 9.40
C LEU A 91 1.75 -9.53 10.10
N SER A 92 0.70 -10.22 10.57
CA SER A 92 0.85 -11.54 11.20
C SER A 92 1.47 -12.57 10.25
N THR A 93 1.10 -12.54 8.97
CA THR A 93 1.71 -13.39 7.93
C THR A 93 3.20 -13.07 7.78
N LEU A 94 3.59 -11.80 7.72
CA LEU A 94 5.00 -11.40 7.63
C LEU A 94 5.80 -11.79 8.87
N HIS A 95 5.25 -11.65 10.07
CA HIS A 95 5.89 -12.13 11.31
C HIS A 95 6.17 -13.64 11.27
N SER A 96 5.33 -14.41 10.56
CA SER A 96 5.51 -15.85 10.43
C SER A 96 6.56 -16.26 9.40
N LEU A 97 6.93 -15.35 8.48
CA LEU A 97 7.97 -15.62 7.49
C LEU A 97 9.33 -15.70 8.19
N LYS A 98 9.98 -16.86 8.11
CA LYS A 98 11.32 -17.11 8.68
C LYS A 98 12.41 -16.61 7.73
N THR A 99 12.46 -15.32 7.43
CA THR A 99 13.52 -14.74 6.59
C THR A 99 14.38 -13.78 7.40
N THR A 100 15.65 -13.64 7.00
CA THR A 100 16.65 -12.82 7.70
C THR A 100 16.32 -11.32 7.70
N GLY A 101 15.32 -10.87 6.94
CA GLY A 101 14.84 -9.48 6.88
C GLY A 101 13.49 -9.21 7.55
N THR A 102 12.67 -10.24 7.85
CA THR A 102 11.30 -10.03 8.36
C THR A 102 11.23 -9.60 9.81
N ALA A 103 12.22 -9.96 10.64
CA ALA A 103 12.24 -9.57 12.06
C ALA A 103 12.28 -8.04 12.27
N GLY A 104 12.94 -7.29 11.38
CA GLY A 104 12.95 -5.82 11.40
C GLY A 104 11.69 -5.19 10.77
N TYR A 105 10.94 -5.98 10.00
CA TYR A 105 9.76 -5.56 9.24
C TYR A 105 8.46 -5.65 10.04
N ALA A 106 8.56 -6.14 11.26
CA ALA A 106 7.43 -6.55 12.04
C ALA A 106 7.48 -5.73 13.34
N GLY A 107 7.01 -4.49 13.24
CA GLY A 107 7.10 -3.50 14.31
C GLY A 107 6.39 -3.98 15.57
N VAL A 108 6.89 -3.55 16.74
CA VAL A 108 6.14 -3.74 17.99
C VAL A 108 4.92 -2.82 17.92
N VAL A 109 3.72 -3.40 18.06
CA VAL A 109 2.45 -2.66 18.07
C VAL A 109 2.40 -1.79 19.32
N GLY A 110 2.92 -0.56 19.23
CA GLY A 110 2.88 0.46 20.28
C GLY A 110 1.68 1.41 20.17
N ALA A 111 0.99 1.40 19.02
CA ALA A 111 -0.21 2.18 18.76
C ALA A 111 -1.36 1.24 18.39
N VAL A 112 -2.61 1.64 18.68
CA VAL A 112 -3.79 0.88 18.29
C VAL A 112 -4.37 1.50 17.02
N PRO A 113 -4.35 0.78 15.87
CA PRO A 113 -4.82 1.34 14.61
C PRO A 113 -6.36 1.39 14.57
N LEU A 114 -6.91 2.42 13.93
CA LEU A 114 -8.34 2.52 13.55
C LEU A 114 -9.35 2.30 14.71
N VAL A 115 -9.09 2.91 15.87
CA VAL A 115 -9.86 2.71 17.12
C VAL A 115 -11.21 3.41 17.16
N PHE A 116 -11.45 4.39 16.30
CA PHE A 116 -12.65 5.22 16.38
C PHE A 116 -13.43 5.19 15.06
N SER A 117 -14.74 4.98 15.15
CA SER A 117 -15.64 5.12 14.00
C SER A 117 -16.36 6.46 14.08
N GLN A 118 -16.35 7.20 12.98
CA GLN A 118 -16.94 8.52 12.90
C GLN A 118 -17.76 8.69 11.63
N LYS A 119 -18.91 9.33 11.75
CA LYS A 119 -19.62 9.90 10.58
C LYS A 119 -19.10 11.29 10.28
N LEU A 120 -18.75 11.54 9.03
CA LEU A 120 -18.28 12.86 8.61
C LEU A 120 -19.36 13.93 8.84
N PRO A 121 -19.07 14.99 9.61
CA PRO A 121 -20.06 16.02 9.91
C PRO A 121 -20.34 16.95 8.72
N ALA A 122 -19.40 17.04 7.79
CA ALA A 122 -19.45 17.83 6.57
C ALA A 122 -18.72 17.10 5.44
N LYS A 123 -18.70 17.70 4.23
CA LYS A 123 -17.77 17.25 3.18
C LYS A 123 -16.33 17.39 3.68
N THR A 124 -15.49 16.40 3.43
CA THR A 124 -14.12 16.38 3.94
C THR A 124 -13.19 15.81 2.89
N VAL A 125 -12.05 16.48 2.70
CA VAL A 125 -11.03 16.05 1.75
C VAL A 125 -9.97 15.23 2.47
N PHE A 126 -9.62 14.11 1.86
CA PHE A 126 -8.53 13.22 2.26
C PHE A 126 -7.53 13.09 1.11
N CYS A 127 -6.34 12.56 1.41
CA CYS A 127 -5.33 12.27 0.41
C CYS A 127 -4.92 10.79 0.38
N ARG A 128 -4.52 10.32 -0.81
CA ARG A 128 -3.82 9.03 -1.03
C ARG A 128 -2.50 9.31 -1.73
N TYR A 129 -1.51 8.48 -1.43
CA TYR A 129 -0.16 8.61 -1.98
C TYR A 129 0.13 7.33 -2.75
N LEU A 130 0.44 7.42 -4.04
CA LEU A 130 0.58 6.26 -4.91
C LEU A 130 1.87 6.35 -5.73
N ALA A 131 2.38 5.18 -6.12
CA ALA A 131 3.47 5.09 -7.10
C ALA A 131 2.93 5.40 -8.51
N ALA A 132 1.72 4.91 -8.83
CA ALA A 132 1.06 5.12 -10.11
C ALA A 132 0.42 6.50 -10.23
N ASN A 133 0.20 6.94 -11.47
CA ASN A 133 -0.57 8.14 -11.81
C ASN A 133 -2.07 7.86 -11.95
N THR A 134 -2.51 6.65 -11.59
CA THR A 134 -3.92 6.24 -11.46
C THR A 134 -4.15 5.58 -10.09
N ASP A 135 -5.40 5.50 -9.65
CA ASP A 135 -5.77 4.80 -8.41
C ASP A 135 -6.72 3.64 -8.70
N PHE A 136 -6.20 2.41 -8.60
CA PHE A 136 -6.96 1.19 -8.81
C PHE A 136 -8.11 0.98 -7.80
N ARG A 137 -8.15 1.77 -6.71
CA ARG A 137 -9.26 1.78 -5.75
C ARG A 137 -10.40 2.71 -6.15
N TYR A 138 -10.20 3.58 -7.12
CA TYR A 138 -11.19 4.56 -7.56
C TYR A 138 -11.72 4.21 -8.94
N SER A 139 -13.02 3.98 -9.04
CA SER A 139 -13.68 3.68 -10.32
C SER A 139 -15.09 4.26 -10.33
N ALA A 140 -15.48 4.84 -11.46
CA ALA A 140 -16.82 5.38 -11.71
C ALA A 140 -17.34 6.35 -10.62
N GLY A 141 -16.48 7.20 -10.05
CA GLY A 141 -16.88 8.17 -9.02
C GLY A 141 -16.96 7.61 -7.60
N GLU A 142 -16.45 6.40 -7.38
CA GLU A 142 -16.51 5.72 -6.09
C GLU A 142 -15.15 5.15 -5.68
N LEU A 143 -14.82 5.26 -4.40
CA LEU A 143 -13.72 4.53 -3.78
C LEU A 143 -14.21 3.18 -3.26
N ALA A 144 -13.43 2.14 -3.51
CA ALA A 144 -13.69 0.79 -3.03
C ALA A 144 -13.68 0.70 -1.49
N ALA A 145 -14.34 -0.33 -0.96
CA ALA A 145 -14.20 -0.71 0.44
C ALA A 145 -12.74 -1.09 0.74
N ASN A 146 -12.39 -1.04 2.02
CA ASN A 146 -11.06 -1.31 2.54
C ASN A 146 -9.96 -0.41 1.95
N THR A 147 -10.31 0.82 1.56
CA THR A 147 -9.38 1.86 1.09
C THR A 147 -8.90 2.72 2.25
N TYR A 148 -7.59 2.86 2.42
CA TYR A 148 -6.97 3.75 3.40
C TYR A 148 -6.74 5.14 2.80
N LEU A 149 -6.96 6.16 3.60
CA LEU A 149 -6.69 7.55 3.23
C LEU A 149 -5.99 8.24 4.40
N SER A 150 -5.36 9.37 4.15
CA SER A 150 -4.89 10.27 5.20
C SER A 150 -5.71 11.57 5.19
N PRO A 151 -6.00 12.19 6.34
CA PRO A 151 -6.54 13.54 6.38
C PRO A 151 -5.60 14.50 5.65
N VAL A 152 -6.12 15.47 4.88
CA VAL A 152 -5.28 16.45 4.17
C VAL A 152 -4.39 17.26 5.13
N VAL A 153 -4.81 17.43 6.39
CA VAL A 153 -4.01 18.09 7.43
C VAL A 153 -2.71 17.34 7.75
N GLU A 154 -2.58 16.07 7.39
CA GLU A 154 -1.32 15.31 7.52
C GLU A 154 -0.34 15.60 6.38
N ALA A 155 -0.79 16.14 5.24
CA ALA A 155 0.06 16.33 4.07
C ALA A 155 1.30 17.21 4.31
N PRO A 156 1.25 18.31 5.10
CA PRO A 156 2.44 19.08 5.46
C PRO A 156 3.49 18.29 6.25
N HIS A 157 3.09 17.21 6.92
CA HIS A 157 4.00 16.32 7.65
C HIS A 157 4.54 15.18 6.78
N MET A 158 4.13 15.11 5.52
CA MET A 158 4.61 14.17 4.52
C MET A 158 5.01 14.91 3.23
N PRO A 159 5.98 15.84 3.29
CA PRO A 159 6.34 16.68 2.14
C PRO A 159 6.99 15.92 0.98
N THR A 160 7.51 14.71 1.23
CA THR A 160 8.24 13.90 0.24
C THR A 160 7.75 12.46 0.27
N GLY A 161 7.96 11.70 -0.82
CA GLY A 161 7.62 10.28 -0.84
C GLY A 161 8.31 9.46 0.26
N PHE A 162 9.55 9.80 0.66
CA PHE A 162 10.22 9.12 1.78
C PHE A 162 9.54 9.38 3.13
N SER A 163 9.12 10.63 3.38
CA SER A 163 8.36 10.93 4.59
C SER A 163 7.00 10.20 4.62
N VAL A 164 6.37 9.98 3.47
CA VAL A 164 5.16 9.16 3.36
C VAL A 164 5.43 7.72 3.77
N VAL A 165 6.50 7.10 3.27
CA VAL A 165 6.91 5.72 3.62
C VAL A 165 7.03 5.56 5.13
N GLY A 166 7.77 6.46 5.78
CA GLY A 166 8.00 6.41 7.22
C GLY A 166 6.73 6.64 8.02
N ARG A 167 5.94 7.66 7.67
CA ARG A 167 4.79 8.12 8.47
C ARG A 167 3.54 7.27 8.30
N LEU A 168 3.37 6.64 7.13
CA LEU A 168 2.25 5.72 6.84
C LEU A 168 2.61 4.24 7.00
N SER A 169 3.83 3.97 7.45
CA SER A 169 4.41 2.64 7.56
C SER A 169 4.10 1.79 6.33
N LEU A 170 4.59 2.24 5.17
CA LEU A 170 4.31 1.53 3.92
C LEU A 170 5.11 0.22 3.84
N PRO A 171 4.54 -0.85 3.25
CA PRO A 171 5.20 -2.16 3.18
C PRO A 171 6.52 -2.18 2.42
N ILE A 172 6.69 -1.35 1.39
CA ILE A 172 7.93 -1.30 0.64
C ILE A 172 8.48 0.11 0.79
N PRO A 173 9.78 0.30 1.10
CA PRO A 173 10.40 1.61 1.23
C PRO A 173 10.67 2.27 -0.14
N LEU A 174 9.75 2.09 -1.08
CA LEU A 174 9.74 2.79 -2.36
C LEU A 174 8.84 4.02 -2.22
N PRO A 175 9.39 5.24 -2.36
CA PRO A 175 8.63 6.46 -2.16
C PRO A 175 7.52 6.59 -3.22
N PRO A 176 6.26 6.82 -2.83
CA PRO A 176 5.23 7.20 -3.79
C PRO A 176 5.62 8.49 -4.50
N ARG A 177 5.08 8.69 -5.71
CA ARG A 177 5.39 9.85 -6.57
C ARG A 177 4.20 10.78 -6.75
N HIS A 178 3.00 10.27 -6.52
CA HIS A 178 1.76 10.97 -6.79
C HIS A 178 0.94 11.12 -5.51
N ILE A 179 0.26 12.26 -5.38
CA ILE A 179 -0.76 12.49 -4.36
C ILE A 179 -2.10 12.78 -5.04
N PHE A 180 -3.13 12.07 -4.59
CA PHE A 180 -4.52 12.24 -5.00
C PHE A 180 -5.32 12.80 -3.85
N PHE A 181 -6.32 13.61 -4.16
CA PHE A 181 -7.27 14.16 -3.19
C PHE A 181 -8.66 13.60 -3.45
N TYR A 182 -9.37 13.26 -2.39
CA TYR A 182 -10.72 12.70 -2.44
C TYR A 182 -11.62 13.47 -1.51
N GLU A 183 -12.62 14.16 -2.05
CA GLU A 183 -13.72 14.73 -1.28
C GLU A 183 -14.77 13.65 -1.02
N LEU A 184 -15.01 13.34 0.26
CA LEU A 184 -16.08 12.46 0.71
C LEU A 184 -17.28 13.28 1.20
N GLY A 185 -18.49 12.77 0.95
CA GLY A 185 -19.73 13.40 1.36
C GLY A 185 -19.96 13.38 2.88
N LYS A 186 -20.80 14.32 3.35
CA LYS A 186 -21.33 14.32 4.72
C LYS A 186 -22.03 12.99 5.03
N GLY A 187 -21.87 12.48 6.25
CA GLY A 187 -22.53 11.28 6.75
C GLY A 187 -21.84 9.96 6.38
N VAL A 188 -20.81 9.99 5.52
CA VAL A 188 -19.93 8.84 5.28
C VAL A 188 -19.33 8.38 6.61
N THR A 189 -19.35 7.08 6.85
CA THR A 189 -18.73 6.48 8.04
C THR A 189 -17.32 6.07 7.69
N ILE A 190 -16.36 6.53 8.49
CA ILE A 190 -14.95 6.19 8.40
C ILE A 190 -14.49 5.57 9.71
N ARG A 191 -13.48 4.70 9.67
CA ARG A 191 -12.65 4.41 10.83
C ARG A 191 -11.43 5.30 10.81
N VAL A 192 -11.01 5.82 11.95
CA VAL A 192 -9.84 6.70 12.10
C VAL A 192 -8.95 6.19 13.21
N GLY A 193 -7.65 6.34 13.04
CA GLY A 193 -6.67 6.08 14.07
C GLY A 193 -5.26 6.49 13.64
N THR A 194 -4.31 6.17 14.50
CA THR A 194 -2.89 6.39 14.24
C THR A 194 -2.31 5.19 13.50
N VAL A 195 -1.51 5.45 12.48
CA VAL A 195 -0.72 4.44 11.78
C VAL A 195 0.24 3.80 12.77
N SER A 196 0.11 2.49 12.96
CA SER A 196 1.00 1.74 13.84
C SER A 196 2.36 1.50 13.20
N PRO A 197 3.46 1.51 13.98
CA PRO A 197 4.78 1.12 13.49
C PRO A 197 4.73 -0.27 12.84
N ALA A 198 5.20 -0.37 11.61
CA ALA A 198 5.20 -1.60 10.82
C ALA A 198 6.23 -1.51 9.69
N PHE A 199 6.66 -2.64 9.14
CA PHE A 199 7.57 -2.74 7.98
C PHE A 199 8.91 -2.01 8.17
N GLY A 200 9.42 -1.99 9.41
CA GLY A 200 10.63 -1.24 9.77
C GLY A 200 10.45 0.28 9.75
N GLN A 201 9.22 0.76 9.61
CA GLN A 201 8.87 2.18 9.55
C GLN A 201 8.26 2.67 10.87
N ALA A 202 8.51 3.93 11.19
CA ALA A 202 8.09 4.54 12.45
C ALA A 202 6.56 4.67 12.61
N GLY A 203 5.82 4.89 11.52
CA GLY A 203 4.38 5.18 11.56
C GLY A 203 4.09 6.53 12.19
N GLY A 204 3.01 6.62 12.96
CA GLY A 204 2.63 7.83 13.71
C GLY A 204 1.82 8.86 12.91
N GLY A 205 1.59 8.63 11.62
CA GLY A 205 0.62 9.41 10.85
C GLY A 205 -0.82 9.12 11.26
N VAL A 206 -1.76 9.91 10.72
CA VAL A 206 -3.20 9.62 10.84
C VAL A 206 -3.68 8.92 9.58
N GLU A 207 -4.36 7.79 9.76
CA GLU A 207 -5.03 7.06 8.69
C GLU A 207 -6.51 6.95 8.97
N ILE A 208 -7.29 6.90 7.89
CA ILE A 208 -8.68 6.52 7.92
C ILE A 208 -8.91 5.34 6.98
N LEU A 209 -9.92 4.53 7.28
CA LEU A 209 -10.31 3.37 6.47
C LEU A 209 -11.81 3.46 6.11
N LEU A 210 -12.10 3.20 4.85
CA LEU A 210 -13.47 3.04 4.35
C LEU A 210 -13.91 1.58 4.51
N ASP A 211 -14.89 1.31 5.38
CA ASP A 211 -15.41 -0.06 5.55
C ASP A 211 -16.32 -0.53 4.40
N LYS A 212 -16.76 0.41 3.56
CA LYS A 212 -17.66 0.16 2.42
C LYS A 212 -17.27 1.03 1.24
N LYS A 213 -17.83 0.71 0.08
CA LYS A 213 -17.73 1.55 -1.12
C LYS A 213 -18.39 2.91 -0.85
N VAL A 214 -17.75 4.00 -1.28
CA VAL A 214 -18.19 5.38 -1.01
C VAL A 214 -18.02 6.24 -2.24
N ALA A 215 -19.05 7.02 -2.58
CA ALA A 215 -18.96 8.06 -3.59
C ALA A 215 -17.95 9.15 -3.20
N ALA A 216 -17.07 9.51 -4.11
CA ALA A 216 -15.99 10.45 -3.89
C ALA A 216 -15.76 11.32 -5.15
N ILE A 217 -15.29 12.54 -4.94
CA ILE A 217 -14.79 13.39 -6.03
C ILE A 217 -13.27 13.36 -5.95
N GLN A 218 -12.62 12.86 -7.01
CA GLN A 218 -11.18 12.81 -7.13
C GLN A 218 -10.62 14.10 -7.76
N SER A 219 -9.50 14.58 -7.21
CA SER A 219 -8.66 15.63 -7.80
C SER A 219 -7.19 15.19 -7.81
N GLY A 220 -6.43 15.58 -8.84
CA GLY A 220 -5.04 15.14 -9.06
C GLY A 220 -4.92 14.10 -10.21
N PRO A 221 -3.79 13.37 -10.31
CA PRO A 221 -2.67 13.37 -9.38
C PRO A 221 -1.83 14.64 -9.45
N ASN A 222 -1.32 15.07 -8.30
CA ASN A 222 -0.20 16.01 -8.24
C ASN A 222 1.10 15.23 -8.01
N LEU A 223 2.21 15.75 -8.51
CA LEU A 223 3.53 15.19 -8.22
C LEU A 223 3.96 15.59 -6.81
N LEU A 224 4.50 14.63 -6.08
CA LEU A 224 5.24 14.92 -4.86
C LEU A 224 6.59 15.56 -5.22
N PRO A 225 7.08 16.52 -4.44
CA PRO A 225 8.43 17.04 -4.58
C PRO A 225 9.46 15.89 -4.60
N PRO A 226 10.42 15.93 -5.55
CA PRO A 226 11.58 15.07 -5.48
C PRO A 226 12.47 15.56 -4.33
N TRP A 227 12.44 14.84 -3.20
CA TRP A 227 13.29 14.96 -2.00
C TRP A 227 13.53 16.37 -1.42
#